data_AF-A0A6S7K6N9-F1
#
_entry.id   AF-A0A6S7K6N9-F1
#
_cell.length_a   1.000
_cell.length_b   1.000
_cell.length_c   1.000
_cell.angle_alpha   90.00
_cell.angle_beta   90.00
_cell.angle_gamma   90.00
#
_symmetry.space_group_name_H-M   'P 1'
#
loop_
_entity.id
_entity.type
_entity.pdbx_description
1 polymer ?
#
loop_
_entity_poly.entity_id
_entity_poly.type
_entity_poly.pdbx_seq_one_letter_code
_entity_poly.pdbx_strand_id
1 'polypeptide(L)'
;MDFHDFERLTQQFTTDAVDLACTLSSQQYPRPAQRRPDRPSVRPPIDRRRPLSSDPSAAKHLQHLYRISKKRAARKVFGNESPGFDGTVDAATEYFTQTFGPRACDTAHLLEELASFVPSAETDHSLFTPPSPEELSIKLRSMANSAPGKDRLEYGHLHLLDPK
;
A
#
# COMPACT_ATOMS: atom_id res chain seq x y z
N MET A 1 -4.37 45.11 0.42
CA MET A 1 -3.40 44.01 0.56
C MET A 1 -2.56 44.03 -0.69
N ASP A 2 -1.36 44.61 -0.60
CA ASP A 2 -0.43 44.69 -1.72
C ASP A 2 0.32 43.36 -1.86
N PHE A 3 0.79 43.01 -3.06
CA PHE A 3 1.38 41.68 -3.31
C PHE A 3 2.67 41.46 -2.51
N HIS A 4 3.40 42.54 -2.22
CA HIS A 4 4.58 42.51 -1.36
C HIS A 4 4.27 42.27 0.12
N ASP A 5 3.08 42.66 0.60
CA ASP A 5 2.66 42.34 1.97
C ASP A 5 2.35 40.85 2.11
N PHE A 6 1.78 40.25 1.07
CA PHE A 6 1.53 38.81 1.03
C PHE A 6 2.83 38.00 1.05
N GLU A 7 3.82 38.39 0.24
CA GLU A 7 5.11 37.72 0.17
C GLU A 7 5.90 37.83 1.49
N ARG A 8 5.82 38.98 2.16
CA ARG A 8 6.41 39.16 3.49
C ARG A 8 5.72 38.29 4.54
N LEU A 9 4.38 38.19 4.51
CA LEU A 9 3.61 37.37 5.44
C LEU A 9 3.88 35.88 5.24
N THR A 10 4.02 35.41 4.01
CA THR A 10 4.36 34.00 3.75
C THR A 10 5.78 33.68 4.20
N GLN A 11 6.75 34.56 3.94
CA GLN A 11 8.11 34.38 4.43
C GLN A 11 8.16 34.31 5.97
N GLN A 12 7.46 35.23 6.64
CA GLN A 12 7.41 35.27 8.10
C GLN A 12 6.72 34.03 8.69
N PHE A 13 5.63 33.58 8.07
CA PHE A 13 4.96 32.34 8.48
C PHE A 13 5.86 31.10 8.29
N THR A 14 6.64 31.06 7.20
CA THR A 14 7.56 29.95 6.96
C THR A 14 8.71 29.93 7.97
N THR A 15 9.27 31.09 8.35
CA THR A 15 10.33 31.14 9.36
C THR A 15 9.82 30.71 10.72
N ASP A 16 8.64 31.20 11.12
CA ASP A 16 8.05 30.88 12.42
C ASP A 16 7.70 29.38 12.53
N ALA A 17 7.24 28.77 11.43
CA ALA A 17 6.96 27.33 11.37
C ALA A 17 8.24 26.47 11.47
N VAL A 18 9.33 26.91 10.85
CA VAL A 18 10.64 26.22 10.92
C VAL A 18 11.22 26.30 12.33
N ASP A 19 11.16 27.46 12.96
CA ASP A 19 11.64 27.64 14.33
C ASP A 19 10.82 26.80 15.32
N LEU A 20 9.50 26.76 15.17
CA LEU A 20 8.64 25.89 15.97
C LEU A 20 9.01 24.40 15.79
N ALA A 21 9.23 23.94 14.56
CA ALA A 21 9.62 22.56 14.27
C ALA A 21 10.97 22.19 14.90
N CYS A 22 11.96 23.10 14.86
CA CYS A 22 13.26 22.90 15.49
C CYS A 22 13.16 22.76 17.02
N THR A 23 12.30 23.55 17.67
CA THR A 23 12.08 23.42 19.12
C THR A 23 11.47 22.08 19.51
N LEU A 24 10.57 21.54 18.69
CA LEU A 24 9.89 20.26 18.95
C LEU A 24 10.76 19.04 18.60
N SER A 25 11.62 19.13 17.57
CA SER A 25 12.52 18.05 17.14
C SER A 25 13.67 17.75 18.12
N SER A 26 13.83 18.53 19.19
CA SER A 26 14.86 18.31 20.22
C SER A 26 14.59 17.07 21.09
N GLN A 27 13.43 16.43 20.94
CA GLN A 27 13.14 15.15 21.58
C GLN A 27 13.77 14.00 20.77
N GLN A 28 14.98 13.63 21.16
CA GLN A 28 15.74 12.52 20.56
C GLN A 28 14.96 11.20 20.69
N TYR A 29 14.50 10.66 19.55
CA TYR A 29 14.02 9.28 19.49
C TYR A 29 15.20 8.30 19.53
N PRO A 30 15.11 7.21 20.34
CA PRO A 30 16.14 6.18 20.34
C PRO A 30 16.19 5.51 18.96
N ARG A 31 17.41 5.31 18.42
CA ARG A 31 17.60 4.58 17.15
C ARG A 31 17.06 3.15 17.28
N PRO A 32 16.38 2.62 16.25
CA PRO A 32 15.97 1.22 16.23
C PRO A 32 17.21 0.31 16.25
N ALA A 33 17.14 -0.77 17.03
CA ALA A 33 18.23 -1.71 17.22
C ALA A 33 18.71 -2.32 15.88
N GLN A 34 20.03 -2.46 15.71
CA GLN A 34 20.63 -3.11 14.55
C GLN A 34 20.19 -4.57 14.45
N ARG A 35 19.79 -4.99 13.24
CA ARG A 35 19.42 -6.38 12.95
C ARG A 35 20.64 -7.29 13.14
N ARG A 36 20.45 -8.39 13.87
CA ARG A 36 21.49 -9.40 14.15
C ARG A 36 22.01 -10.01 12.84
N PRO A 37 23.32 -10.30 12.74
CA PRO A 37 23.88 -10.97 11.58
C PRO A 37 23.54 -12.47 11.56
N ASP A 38 23.45 -12.96 10.33
CA ASP A 38 23.33 -14.33 9.82
C ASP A 38 23.22 -15.49 10.82
N ARG A 39 22.00 -16.04 10.89
CA ARG A 39 21.75 -17.37 11.45
C ARG A 39 22.12 -18.41 10.37
N PRO A 40 23.03 -19.36 10.63
CA PRO A 40 23.34 -20.41 9.67
C PRO A 40 22.09 -21.26 9.42
N SER A 41 21.74 -21.45 8.14
CA SER A 41 20.59 -22.23 7.71
C SER A 41 20.87 -23.73 7.83
N VAL A 42 20.94 -24.25 9.05
CA VAL A 42 20.90 -25.70 9.26
C VAL A 42 19.46 -26.14 9.03
N ARG A 43 19.16 -26.62 7.82
CA ARG A 43 17.86 -27.26 7.54
C ARG A 43 17.76 -28.51 8.41
N PRO A 44 16.69 -28.70 9.19
CA PRO A 44 16.53 -29.92 9.98
C PRO A 44 16.40 -31.15 9.06
N PRO A 45 16.77 -32.35 9.53
CA PRO A 45 16.59 -33.59 8.78
C PRO A 45 15.11 -33.78 8.41
N ILE A 46 14.86 -34.18 7.16
CA ILE A 46 13.50 -34.43 6.66
C ILE A 46 12.94 -35.65 7.41
N ASP A 47 12.00 -35.38 8.33
CA ASP A 47 11.33 -36.41 9.11
C ASP A 47 10.39 -37.24 8.20
N ARG A 48 10.76 -38.50 7.93
CA ARG A 48 10.04 -39.42 7.04
C ARG A 48 8.80 -40.05 7.69
N ARG A 49 8.41 -39.62 8.89
CA ARG A 49 7.29 -40.18 9.67
C ARG A 49 5.93 -39.57 9.33
N ARG A 50 5.83 -38.67 8.36
CA ARG A 50 4.55 -38.02 8.03
C ARG A 50 3.64 -38.99 7.26
N PRO A 51 2.41 -39.26 7.72
CA PRO A 51 1.49 -40.13 7.01
C PRO A 51 1.16 -39.55 5.62
N LEU A 52 1.32 -40.38 4.59
CA LEU A 52 1.05 -40.10 3.17
C LEU A 52 -0.45 -40.11 2.82
N SER A 53 -1.35 -39.72 3.73
CA SER A 53 -2.79 -39.67 3.43
C SER A 53 -3.21 -38.39 2.68
N SER A 54 -2.29 -37.45 2.48
CA SER A 54 -2.52 -36.22 1.73
C SER A 54 -2.01 -36.42 0.30
N ASP A 55 -2.91 -36.38 -0.68
CA ASP A 55 -2.53 -36.35 -2.10
C ASP A 55 -1.46 -35.28 -2.34
N PRO A 56 -0.22 -35.66 -2.68
CA PRO A 56 0.88 -34.70 -2.78
C PRO A 56 0.65 -33.68 -3.90
N SER A 57 -0.11 -34.07 -4.93
CA SER A 57 -0.56 -33.20 -6.01
C SER A 57 -1.54 -32.12 -5.51
N ALA A 58 -2.52 -32.50 -4.69
CA ALA A 58 -3.49 -31.57 -4.10
C ALA A 58 -2.80 -30.57 -3.15
N ALA A 59 -1.87 -31.05 -2.32
CA ALA A 59 -1.09 -30.19 -1.43
C ALA A 59 -0.22 -29.19 -2.20
N LYS A 60 0.47 -29.63 -3.26
CA LYS A 60 1.27 -28.76 -4.13
C LYS A 60 0.40 -27.72 -4.83
N HIS A 61 -0.76 -28.12 -5.35
CA HIS A 61 -1.73 -27.23 -5.96
C HIS A 61 -2.25 -26.18 -4.97
N LEU A 62 -2.57 -26.58 -3.74
CA LEU A 62 -3.05 -25.67 -2.70
C LEU A 62 -1.96 -24.69 -2.24
N GLN A 63 -0.72 -25.14 -2.10
CA GLN A 63 0.42 -24.27 -1.79
C GLN A 63 0.68 -23.25 -2.90
N HIS A 64 0.60 -23.68 -4.16
CA HIS A 64 0.71 -22.79 -5.30
C HIS A 64 -0.44 -21.78 -5.33
N LEU A 65 -1.69 -22.24 -5.12
CA LEU A 65 -2.87 -21.39 -5.04
C LEU A 65 -2.76 -20.38 -3.90
N TYR A 66 -2.19 -20.73 -2.76
CA TYR A 66 -1.98 -19.84 -1.62
C TYR A 66 -0.98 -18.72 -1.93
N ARG A 67 0.07 -19.02 -2.69
CA ARG A 67 1.06 -18.02 -3.15
C ARG A 67 0.43 -16.98 -4.07
N ILE A 68 -0.49 -17.39 -4.95
CA ILE A 68 -1.15 -16.49 -5.91
C ILE A 68 -2.33 -15.77 -5.24
N SER A 69 -3.16 -16.49 -4.49
CA SER A 69 -4.38 -15.98 -3.87
C SER A 69 -4.68 -16.69 -2.56
N LYS A 70 -4.23 -16.08 -1.45
CA LYS A 70 -4.49 -16.57 -0.08
C LYS A 70 -5.98 -16.80 0.18
N LYS A 71 -6.83 -15.89 -0.29
CA LYS A 71 -8.29 -15.96 -0.13
C LYS A 71 -8.90 -17.18 -0.83
N ARG A 72 -8.46 -17.48 -2.07
CA ARG A 72 -8.94 -18.67 -2.81
C ARG A 72 -8.44 -19.97 -2.18
N ALA A 73 -7.20 -19.99 -1.70
CA ALA A 73 -6.67 -21.17 -1.00
C ALA A 73 -7.40 -21.43 0.32
N ALA A 74 -7.65 -20.41 1.13
CA ALA A 74 -8.45 -20.53 2.34
C ALA A 74 -9.85 -21.08 2.04
N ARG A 75 -10.52 -20.57 1.00
CA ARG A 75 -11.82 -21.09 0.55
C ARG A 75 -11.79 -22.59 0.22
N LYS A 76 -10.78 -23.05 -0.53
CA LYS A 76 -10.60 -24.49 -0.80
C LYS A 76 -10.36 -25.32 0.46
N VAL A 77 -9.64 -24.80 1.46
CA VAL A 77 -9.43 -25.49 2.75
C VAL A 77 -10.72 -25.57 3.56
N PHE A 78 -11.50 -24.49 3.60
CA PHE A 78 -12.71 -24.39 4.40
C PHE A 78 -13.97 -24.93 3.68
N GLY A 79 -13.85 -25.48 2.46
CA GLY A 79 -14.99 -25.97 1.67
C GLY A 79 -15.94 -24.88 1.17
N ASN A 80 -15.59 -23.60 1.36
CA ASN A 80 -16.37 -22.45 0.92
C ASN A 80 -16.05 -22.15 -0.54
N GLU A 81 -16.34 -23.10 -1.43
CA GLU A 81 -16.21 -22.86 -2.86
C GLU A 81 -17.12 -21.70 -3.27
N SER A 82 -16.57 -20.79 -4.07
CA SER A 82 -17.38 -19.68 -4.58
C SER A 82 -18.40 -20.26 -5.56
N PRO A 83 -19.67 -19.82 -5.52
CA PRO A 83 -20.65 -20.29 -6.49
C PRO A 83 -20.07 -20.09 -7.89
N GLY A 84 -20.17 -21.14 -8.72
CA GLY A 84 -19.79 -21.05 -10.12
C GLY A 84 -20.64 -19.97 -10.79
N PHE A 85 -20.01 -19.08 -11.55
CA PHE A 85 -20.75 -18.13 -12.37
C PHE A 85 -21.30 -18.90 -13.57
N ASP A 86 -22.62 -18.94 -13.74
CA ASP A 86 -23.27 -19.71 -14.81
C ASP A 86 -23.16 -19.04 -16.19
N GLY A 87 -22.58 -17.84 -16.27
CA GLY A 87 -22.40 -17.10 -17.50
C GLY A 87 -23.59 -16.23 -17.91
N THR A 88 -24.71 -16.32 -17.21
CA THR A 88 -25.92 -15.55 -17.55
C THR A 88 -25.81 -14.11 -17.05
N VAL A 89 -26.38 -13.20 -17.85
CA VAL A 89 -26.41 -11.77 -17.51
C VAL A 89 -27.22 -11.54 -16.24
N ASP A 90 -28.32 -12.29 -16.07
CA ASP A 90 -29.21 -12.19 -14.92
C ASP A 90 -28.50 -12.55 -13.61
N ALA A 91 -27.78 -13.67 -13.56
CA ALA A 91 -26.99 -14.06 -12.39
C ALA A 91 -25.88 -13.04 -12.05
N ALA A 92 -25.28 -12.41 -13.07
CA ALA A 92 -24.30 -11.35 -12.87
C ALA A 92 -24.94 -10.10 -12.27
N THR A 93 -26.10 -9.70 -12.79
CA THR A 93 -26.83 -8.53 -12.28
C THR A 93 -27.34 -8.75 -10.86
N GLU A 94 -27.86 -9.94 -10.54
CA GLU A 94 -28.31 -10.30 -9.19
C GLU A 94 -27.15 -10.29 -8.19
N TYR A 95 -26.01 -10.92 -8.54
CA TYR A 95 -24.82 -10.88 -7.69
C TYR A 95 -24.33 -9.44 -7.48
N PHE A 96 -24.35 -8.60 -8.53
CA PHE A 96 -23.91 -7.22 -8.44
C PHE A 96 -24.84 -6.38 -7.56
N THR A 97 -26.16 -6.49 -7.73
CA THR A 97 -27.13 -5.77 -6.90
C THR A 97 -27.09 -6.24 -5.45
N GLN A 98 -26.89 -7.53 -5.19
CA GLN A 98 -26.78 -8.04 -3.83
C GLN A 98 -25.46 -7.60 -3.16
N THR A 99 -24.34 -7.66 -3.89
CA THR A 99 -23.02 -7.42 -3.31
C THR A 99 -22.68 -5.93 -3.23
N PHE A 100 -23.01 -5.17 -4.28
CA PHE A 100 -22.63 -3.77 -4.49
C PHE A 100 -23.83 -2.83 -4.60
N GLY A 101 -25.06 -3.35 -4.47
CA GLY A 101 -26.24 -2.50 -4.44
C GLY A 101 -26.23 -1.53 -3.26
N PRO A 102 -27.16 -0.57 -3.27
CA PRO A 102 -27.28 0.44 -2.23
C PRO A 102 -27.48 -0.23 -0.88
N ARG A 103 -26.44 -0.23 -0.06
CA ARG A 103 -26.51 -0.67 1.33
C ARG A 103 -27.11 0.48 2.14
N ALA A 104 -27.98 0.14 3.09
CA ALA A 104 -28.38 1.10 4.11
C ALA A 104 -27.11 1.54 4.85
N CYS A 105 -26.63 2.75 4.56
CA CYS A 105 -25.56 3.40 5.27
C CYS A 105 -26.21 4.18 6.40
N ASP A 106 -25.85 3.87 7.64
CA ASP A 106 -26.28 4.66 8.78
C ASP A 106 -25.54 6.00 8.73
N THR A 107 -26.15 6.97 8.05
CA THR A 107 -25.59 8.29 7.88
C THR A 107 -25.44 9.02 9.20
N ALA A 108 -26.23 8.69 10.22
CA ALA A 108 -26.12 9.30 11.54
C ALA A 108 -24.83 8.83 12.23
N HIS A 109 -24.56 7.52 12.22
CA HIS A 109 -23.30 6.97 12.75
C HIS A 109 -22.08 7.49 12.00
N LEU A 110 -22.15 7.61 10.67
CA LEU A 110 -21.04 8.13 9.86
C LEU A 110 -20.76 9.61 10.15
N LEU A 111 -21.81 10.41 10.36
CA LEU A 111 -21.67 11.81 10.77
C LEU A 111 -21.10 11.96 12.19
N GLU A 112 -21.46 11.05 13.11
CA GLU A 112 -20.88 10.99 14.45
C GLU A 112 -19.38 10.64 14.41
N GLU A 113 -18.99 9.63 13.63
CA GLU A 113 -17.58 9.29 13.43
C GLU A 113 -16.79 10.46 12.80
N LEU A 114 -17.33 11.11 11.78
CA LEU A 114 -16.70 12.29 11.17
C LEU A 114 -16.62 13.48 12.12
N ALA A 115 -17.60 13.67 12.99
CA ALA A 115 -17.56 14.71 14.02
C ALA A 115 -16.53 14.38 15.11
N SER A 116 -16.30 13.10 15.39
CA SER A 116 -15.27 12.61 16.32
C SER A 116 -13.87 12.59 15.72
N PHE A 117 -13.75 12.73 14.39
CA PHE A 117 -12.47 12.75 13.70
C PHE A 117 -11.70 14.03 14.06
N VAL A 118 -10.74 13.87 14.95
CA VAL A 118 -9.69 14.87 15.17
C VAL A 118 -8.58 14.57 14.17
N PRO A 119 -8.26 15.49 13.24
CA PRO A 119 -7.11 15.32 12.36
C PRO A 119 -5.87 15.10 13.23
N SER A 120 -5.18 13.97 13.03
CA SER A 120 -3.89 13.77 13.68
C SER A 120 -2.97 14.91 13.24
N ALA A 121 -2.40 15.65 14.19
CA ALA A 121 -1.38 16.64 13.93
C ALA A 121 -0.05 16.00 13.47
N GLU A 122 0.01 14.67 13.40
CA GLU A 122 1.04 13.92 12.67
C GLU A 122 0.87 14.13 11.17
N THR A 123 1.06 15.37 10.72
CA THR A 123 1.43 15.60 9.32
C THR A 123 2.82 15.03 9.15
N ASP A 124 2.92 13.92 8.40
CA ASP A 124 4.21 13.38 7.99
C ASP A 124 4.99 14.49 7.27
N HIS A 125 6.03 14.99 7.92
CA HIS A 125 6.85 16.09 7.41
C HIS A 125 7.45 15.76 6.03
N SER A 126 7.50 14.47 5.66
CA SER A 126 7.89 13.99 4.33
C SER A 126 7.04 14.58 3.21
N LEU A 127 5.79 14.96 3.49
CA LEU A 127 4.86 15.56 2.53
C LEU A 127 5.19 17.03 2.20
N PHE A 128 5.89 17.72 3.11
CA PHE A 128 6.30 19.11 2.93
C PHE A 128 7.72 19.24 2.39
N THR A 129 8.52 18.18 2.45
CA THR A 129 9.84 18.12 1.85
C THR A 129 9.74 17.71 0.38
N PRO A 130 10.43 18.40 -0.55
CA PRO A 130 10.54 17.90 -1.93
C PRO A 130 11.24 16.54 -1.92
N PRO A 131 10.83 15.59 -2.78
CA PRO A 131 11.44 14.28 -2.84
C PRO A 131 12.92 14.40 -3.21
N SER A 132 13.76 13.58 -2.59
CA SER A 132 15.20 13.60 -2.88
C SER A 132 15.48 13.05 -4.30
N PRO A 133 16.61 13.43 -4.94
CA PRO A 133 17.00 12.87 -6.23
C PRO A 133 17.07 11.33 -6.23
N GLU A 134 17.49 10.76 -5.11
CA GLU A 134 17.59 9.31 -4.94
C GLU A 134 16.20 8.64 -4.92
N GLU A 135 15.24 9.21 -4.19
CA GLU A 135 13.85 8.73 -4.16
C GLU A 135 13.18 8.82 -5.53
N LEU A 136 13.42 9.91 -6.27
CA LEU A 136 12.95 10.08 -7.63
C LEU A 136 13.55 9.01 -8.53
N SER A 137 14.86 8.74 -8.45
CA SER A 137 15.52 7.71 -9.25
C SER A 137 14.96 6.31 -8.98
N ILE A 138 14.66 5.98 -7.71
CA ILE A 138 14.09 4.68 -7.33
C ILE A 138 12.67 4.54 -7.89
N LYS A 139 11.84 5.57 -7.75
CA LYS A 139 10.48 5.58 -8.29
C LYS A 139 10.48 5.47 -9.81
N LEU A 140 11.32 6.24 -10.48
CA LEU A 140 11.49 6.21 -11.93
C LEU A 140 11.93 4.84 -12.44
N ARG A 141 12.92 4.19 -11.79
CA ARG A 141 13.33 2.82 -12.14
C ARG A 141 12.21 1.80 -11.95
N SER A 142 11.36 1.98 -10.94
CA SER A 142 10.21 1.09 -10.72
C SER A 142 9.16 1.18 -11.84
N MET A 143 9.11 2.31 -12.54
CA MET A 143 8.19 2.59 -13.64
C MET A 143 8.76 2.20 -15.02
N ALA A 144 9.97 1.62 -15.10
CA ALA A 144 10.60 1.30 -16.37
C ALA A 144 9.75 0.38 -17.28
N ASN A 145 8.87 -0.44 -16.71
CA ASN A 145 7.98 -1.35 -17.44
C ASN A 145 6.50 -0.92 -17.41
N SER A 146 6.20 0.33 -17.02
CA SER A 146 4.83 0.82 -17.05
C SER A 146 4.39 1.10 -18.48
N ALA A 147 3.15 0.73 -18.81
CA ALA A 147 2.56 1.08 -20.10
C ALA A 147 2.50 2.61 -20.29
N PRO A 148 2.68 3.12 -21.52
CA PRO A 148 2.64 4.54 -21.79
C PRO A 148 1.27 5.15 -21.46
N GLY A 149 1.29 6.38 -20.92
CA GLY A 149 0.08 7.16 -20.64
C GLY A 149 -0.57 7.74 -21.91
N LYS A 150 -1.54 8.64 -21.72
CA LYS A 150 -2.23 9.34 -22.83
C LYS A 150 -1.27 10.05 -23.78
N ASP A 151 -0.16 10.54 -23.25
CA ASP A 151 0.87 11.28 -23.99
C ASP A 151 1.81 10.37 -24.78
N ARG A 152 1.63 9.03 -24.67
CA ARG A 152 2.43 8.00 -25.36
C ARG A 152 3.93 8.03 -25.05
N LEU A 153 4.33 8.70 -23.97
CA LEU A 153 5.72 8.72 -23.51
C LEU A 153 5.98 7.55 -22.57
N GLU A 154 7.01 6.77 -22.87
CA GLU A 154 7.53 5.70 -22.03
C GLU A 154 8.72 6.20 -21.21
N TYR A 155 9.04 5.47 -20.13
CA TYR A 155 10.21 5.77 -19.30
C TYR A 155 11.51 5.86 -20.11
N GLY A 156 11.67 5.00 -21.14
CA GLY A 156 12.83 5.05 -22.03
C GLY A 156 13.02 6.40 -22.73
N HIS A 157 11.93 7.10 -23.08
CA HIS A 157 12.01 8.43 -23.68
C HIS A 157 12.50 9.50 -22.71
N LEU A 158 12.12 9.39 -21.43
CA LEU A 158 12.58 10.30 -20.38
C LEU A 158 14.07 10.08 -20.08
N HIS A 159 14.50 8.82 -20.05
CA HIS A 159 15.90 8.48 -19.81
C HIS A 159 16.86 8.92 -20.94
N LEU A 160 16.35 9.02 -22.17
CA LEU A 160 17.12 9.59 -23.30
C LEU A 160 17.36 11.10 -23.16
N LEU A 161 16.45 11.82 -22.49
CA LEU A 161 16.56 13.26 -22.27
C LEU A 161 17.44 13.59 -21.06
N ASP A 162 17.41 12.77 -20.01
CA ASP A 162 18.29 12.88 -18.84
C ASP A 162 18.84 11.50 -18.43
N PRO A 163 20.08 11.16 -18.84
CA PRO A 163 20.67 9.84 -18.60
C PRO A 163 21.27 9.66 -17.19
N LYS A 164 20.99 10.56 -16.23
CA LYS A 164 21.56 10.51 -14.87
C LYS A 164 20.64 9.88 -13.82
#